data_AF-A0A7L4JAD2-F1
#
_entry.id   AF-A0A7L4JAD2-F1
#
_cell.length_a   1.000
_cell.length_b   1.000
_cell.length_c   1.000
_cell.angle_alpha   90.00
_cell.angle_beta   90.00
_cell.angle_gamma   90.00
#
_symmetry.space_group_name_H-M   'P 1'
#
loop_
_entity.id
_entity.type
_entity.pdbx_description
1 polymer ?
#
loop_
_entity_poly.entity_id
_entity_poly.type
_entity_poly.pdbx_seq_one_letter_code
_entity_poly.pdbx_strand_id
1 'polypeptide(L)'
;VLSIRGAQEEEPTDPQLMRLDNMLLAEGVAGPEKGGGSAAAAAAAAASGGAGSDNSVEHSDYRAKLSQIRQIYHTELEKYEQACNEFTTHVMNLLREQSRTRPISPKEIERMVSIIHRKFSSIQMQLKQSTCEAVMILRSRFLDARRKRRNFNKQATEILNEYFYSHLSNPYPSEEAKEELAKKCGITVSQV
;
A
#
# COMPACT_ATOMS: atom_id res chain seq x y z
N VAL A 1 -44.97 2.75 26.38
CA VAL A 1 -44.26 1.53 25.92
C VAL A 1 -43.00 1.97 25.19
N LEU A 2 -41.85 2.00 25.89
CA LEU A 2 -40.57 2.40 25.28
C LEU A 2 -39.95 1.19 24.58
N SER A 3 -39.84 1.29 23.26
CA SER A 3 -39.23 0.28 22.40
C SER A 3 -37.74 0.15 22.71
N ILE A 4 -37.38 -0.92 23.41
CA ILE A 4 -36.02 -1.43 23.54
C ILE A 4 -35.57 -1.88 22.16
N ARG A 5 -34.80 -1.04 21.46
CA ARG A 5 -34.16 -1.43 20.20
C ARG A 5 -32.77 -1.96 20.54
N GLY A 6 -32.71 -3.28 20.71
CA GLY A 6 -31.46 -4.03 20.72
C GLY A 6 -30.82 -4.00 19.35
N ALA A 7 -29.50 -3.80 19.35
CA ALA A 7 -28.55 -4.28 18.37
C ALA A 7 -27.17 -3.84 18.90
N GLN A 8 -26.60 -4.67 19.76
CA GLN A 8 -25.15 -4.72 19.90
C GLN A 8 -24.65 -5.45 18.65
N GLU A 9 -24.75 -4.79 17.50
CA GLU A 9 -24.01 -5.19 16.32
C GLU A 9 -22.59 -4.71 16.59
N GLU A 10 -21.69 -5.65 16.89
CA GLU A 10 -20.27 -5.42 16.74
C GLU A 10 -20.06 -5.09 15.26
N GLU A 11 -20.03 -3.80 14.95
CA GLU A 11 -19.97 -3.28 13.58
C GLU A 11 -18.72 -3.92 12.93
N PRO A 12 -18.89 -4.75 11.87
CA PRO A 12 -17.76 -5.44 11.26
C PRO A 12 -16.72 -4.41 10.84
N THR A 13 -15.44 -4.73 11.03
CA THR A 13 -14.33 -3.84 10.73
C THR A 13 -14.48 -3.28 9.31
N ASP A 14 -14.41 -1.96 9.16
CA ASP A 14 -14.72 -1.28 7.90
C ASP A 14 -13.91 -1.89 6.74
N PRO A 15 -14.55 -2.40 5.67
CA PRO A 15 -13.86 -2.97 4.50
C PRO A 15 -12.83 -2.01 3.89
N GLN A 16 -13.08 -0.71 3.95
CA GLN A 16 -12.14 0.31 3.47
C GLN A 16 -10.89 0.37 4.34
N LEU A 17 -11.04 0.26 5.66
CA LEU A 17 -9.94 0.21 6.62
C LEU A 17 -9.05 -1.02 6.39
N MET A 18 -9.66 -2.20 6.20
CA MET A 18 -8.93 -3.43 5.88
C MET A 18 -8.14 -3.31 4.58
N ARG A 19 -8.73 -2.66 3.56
CA ARG A 19 -8.03 -2.43 2.29
C ARG A 19 -6.81 -1.52 2.48
N LEU A 20 -6.94 -0.45 3.25
CA LEU A 20 -5.82 0.45 3.55
C LEU A 20 -4.72 -0.28 4.33
N ASP A 21 -5.08 -1.12 5.31
CA ASP A 21 -4.14 -1.93 6.07
C ASP A 21 -3.34 -2.89 5.19
N ASN A 22 -4.03 -3.62 4.31
CA ASN A 22 -3.38 -4.50 3.35
C ASN A 22 -2.46 -3.73 2.39
N MET A 23 -2.84 -2.51 1.99
CA MET A 23 -1.99 -1.67 1.14
C MET A 23 -0.72 -1.22 1.87
N LEU A 24 -0.84 -0.73 3.11
CA LEU A 24 0.31 -0.32 3.90
C LEU A 24 1.23 -1.49 4.24
N LEU A 25 0.67 -2.68 4.52
CA LEU A 25 1.42 -3.91 4.73
C LEU A 25 2.21 -4.33 3.48
N ALA A 26 1.58 -4.29 2.31
CA ALA A 26 2.22 -4.66 1.04
C ALA A 26 3.41 -3.73 0.69
N GLU A 27 3.29 -2.44 1.02
CA GLU A 27 4.36 -1.45 0.84
C GLU A 27 5.39 -1.46 1.99
N GLY A 28 5.19 -2.34 2.98
CA GLY A 28 6.01 -2.49 4.19
C GLY A 28 5.97 -1.25 5.10
N VAL A 29 4.95 -0.40 4.95
CA VAL A 29 4.72 0.80 5.77
C VAL A 29 4.05 0.46 7.10
N ALA A 30 3.21 -0.57 7.11
CA ALA A 30 2.67 -1.15 8.34
C ALA A 30 3.26 -2.56 8.54
N GLY A 31 3.45 -2.98 9.80
CA GLY A 31 3.97 -4.31 10.16
C GLY A 31 5.09 -4.27 11.21
N PRO A 32 5.40 -5.39 11.90
CA PRO A 32 6.47 -5.44 12.89
C PRO A 32 7.81 -5.09 12.22
N GLU A 33 8.44 -4.03 12.75
CA GLU A 33 9.60 -3.26 12.27
C GLU A 33 10.88 -4.05 11.88
N LYS A 34 10.87 -5.39 11.90
CA LYS A 34 12.04 -6.22 11.57
C LYS A 34 11.87 -6.95 10.25
N GLY A 35 12.08 -6.25 9.12
CA GLY A 35 12.48 -6.91 7.87
C GLY A 35 11.79 -6.48 6.57
N GLY A 36 10.72 -5.68 6.63
CA GLY A 36 9.92 -5.33 5.43
C GLY A 36 10.62 -4.40 4.43
N GLY A 37 11.69 -3.69 4.84
CA GLY A 37 12.52 -2.91 3.92
C GLY A 37 13.26 -3.77 2.88
N SER A 38 13.51 -5.04 3.21
CA SER A 38 14.25 -5.98 2.38
C SER A 38 13.40 -6.54 1.24
N ALA A 39 12.11 -6.77 1.45
CA ALA A 39 11.21 -7.34 0.44
C ALA A 39 10.86 -6.31 -0.65
N ALA A 40 10.54 -5.07 -0.27
CA ALA A 40 10.28 -3.99 -1.23
C ALA A 40 11.55 -3.58 -2.00
N ALA A 41 12.71 -3.57 -1.33
CA ALA A 41 14.00 -3.34 -1.99
C ALA A 41 14.39 -4.50 -2.94
N ALA A 42 14.09 -5.75 -2.57
CA ALA A 42 14.32 -6.91 -3.44
C ALA A 42 13.41 -6.90 -4.68
N ALA A 43 12.14 -6.50 -4.55
CA ALA A 43 11.23 -6.35 -5.68
C ALA A 43 11.66 -5.20 -6.62
N ALA A 44 12.15 -4.09 -6.06
CA ALA A 44 12.69 -2.97 -6.83
C ALA A 44 14.01 -3.34 -7.53
N ALA A 45 14.86 -4.16 -6.89
CA ALA A 45 16.12 -4.67 -7.46
C ALA A 45 15.89 -5.74 -8.55
N ALA A 46 14.85 -6.58 -8.39
CA ALA A 46 14.48 -7.56 -9.42
C ALA A 46 13.92 -6.90 -10.69
N ALA A 47 13.31 -5.72 -10.58
CA ALA A 47 12.85 -4.93 -11.72
C ALA A 47 13.97 -4.14 -12.43
N SER A 48 15.14 -3.95 -11.78
CA SER A 48 16.29 -3.23 -12.33
C SER A 48 17.29 -4.17 -13.01
N GLY A 49 16.82 -5.03 -13.92
CA GLY A 49 17.70 -5.82 -14.79
C GLY A 49 18.80 -4.94 -15.39
N GLY A 50 20.03 -5.20 -14.94
CA GLY A 50 21.31 -4.54 -15.27
C GLY A 50 21.25 -3.21 -16.02
N ALA A 51 21.29 -2.07 -15.32
CA ALA A 51 21.62 -0.79 -15.95
C ALA A 51 22.11 0.27 -14.95
N GLY A 52 23.38 0.68 -15.08
CA GLY A 52 23.92 2.04 -14.83
C GLY A 52 24.03 2.53 -13.38
N SER A 53 25.18 3.12 -13.03
CA SER A 53 25.43 3.80 -11.74
C SER A 53 24.44 4.94 -11.44
N ASP A 54 23.84 5.53 -12.47
CA ASP A 54 22.86 6.63 -12.38
C ASP A 54 21.51 6.15 -11.79
N ASN A 55 21.08 4.93 -12.11
CA ASN A 55 19.89 4.31 -11.51
C ASN A 55 20.07 4.01 -10.01
N SER A 56 21.31 3.85 -9.53
CA SER A 56 21.58 3.54 -8.13
C SER A 56 21.25 4.70 -7.20
N VAL A 57 21.46 5.93 -7.66
CA VAL A 57 21.19 7.15 -6.89
C VAL A 57 19.68 7.38 -6.79
N GLU A 58 18.93 7.24 -7.89
CA GLU A 58 17.47 7.40 -7.88
C GLU A 58 16.75 6.32 -7.05
N HIS A 59 17.26 5.08 -7.07
CA HIS A 59 16.76 4.02 -6.19
C HIS A 59 17.04 4.31 -4.73
N SER A 60 18.18 4.95 -4.42
CA SER A 60 18.51 5.37 -3.06
C SER A 60 17.56 6.46 -2.56
N ASP A 61 17.21 7.43 -3.40
CA ASP A 61 16.26 8.51 -3.10
C ASP A 61 14.83 8.00 -2.89
N TYR A 62 14.37 7.07 -3.74
CA TYR A 62 13.08 6.42 -3.56
C TYR A 62 13.01 5.70 -2.22
N ARG A 63 14.05 4.92 -1.87
CA ARG A 63 14.12 4.19 -0.61
C ARG A 63 14.16 5.12 0.61
N ALA A 64 14.92 6.21 0.53
CA ALA A 64 14.99 7.22 1.57
C ALA A 64 13.63 7.90 1.80
N LYS A 65 12.94 8.30 0.72
CA LYS A 65 11.61 8.90 0.79
C LYS A 65 10.54 7.93 1.30
N LEU A 66 10.61 6.66 0.90
CA LEU A 66 9.72 5.64 1.45
C LEU A 66 9.96 5.46 2.95
N SER A 67 11.22 5.41 3.39
CA SER A 67 11.57 5.35 4.81
C SER A 67 11.04 6.56 5.59
N GLN A 68 11.07 7.76 5.00
CA GLN A 68 10.51 8.96 5.59
C GLN A 68 8.98 8.86 5.76
N ILE A 69 8.27 8.37 4.74
CA ILE A 69 6.81 8.14 4.83
C ILE A 69 6.50 7.15 5.97
N ARG A 70 7.27 6.07 6.10
CA ARG A 70 7.11 5.10 7.21
C ARG A 70 7.30 5.75 8.57
N GLN A 71 8.37 6.52 8.74
CA GLN A 71 8.66 7.19 10.00
C GLN A 71 7.54 8.16 10.39
N ILE A 72 7.02 8.93 9.44
CA ILE A 72 5.91 9.87 9.68
C ILE A 72 4.65 9.10 10.09
N TYR A 73 4.31 8.03 9.36
CA TYR A 73 3.15 7.19 9.68
C TYR A 73 3.20 6.65 11.11
N HIS A 74 4.32 6.04 11.51
CA HIS A 74 4.47 5.49 12.86
C HIS A 74 4.46 6.56 13.94
N THR A 75 5.15 7.69 13.72
CA THR A 75 5.17 8.81 14.66
C THR A 75 3.78 9.39 14.89
N GLU A 76 3.01 9.60 13.81
CA GLU A 76 1.65 10.14 13.90
C GLU A 76 0.68 9.12 14.50
N LEU A 77 0.84 7.83 14.18
CA LEU A 77 0.03 6.76 14.76
C LEU A 77 0.23 6.67 16.28
N GLU A 78 1.47 6.72 16.77
CA GLU A 78 1.79 6.69 18.20
C GLU A 78 1.18 7.88 18.96
N LYS A 79 1.34 9.10 18.43
CA LYS A 79 0.71 10.32 19.01
C LYS A 79 -0.80 10.17 19.10
N TYR A 80 -1.40 9.63 18.05
CA TYR A 80 -2.83 9.44 17.96
C TYR A 80 -3.33 8.37 18.95
N GLU A 81 -2.63 7.24 19.08
CA GLU A 81 -2.94 6.19 20.07
C GLU A 81 -2.80 6.72 21.50
N GLN A 82 -1.76 7.50 21.77
CA GLN A 82 -1.57 8.16 23.06
C GLN A 82 -2.75 9.10 23.38
N ALA A 83 -3.13 9.98 22.43
CA ALA A 83 -4.26 10.88 22.60
C ALA A 83 -5.59 10.14 22.81
N CYS A 84 -5.79 9.00 22.13
CA CYS A 84 -6.96 8.13 22.32
C CYS A 84 -7.02 7.57 23.74
N ASN A 85 -5.90 7.06 24.24
CA ASN A 85 -5.80 6.48 25.57
C ASN A 85 -6.00 7.54 26.66
N GLU A 86 -5.36 8.70 26.53
CA GLU A 86 -5.50 9.81 27.46
C GLU A 86 -6.95 10.32 27.52
N PHE A 87 -7.58 10.54 26.36
CA PHE A 87 -8.96 11.02 26.29
C PHE A 87 -9.95 9.99 26.86
N THR A 88 -9.79 8.72 26.48
CA THR A 88 -10.66 7.64 26.99
C THR A 88 -10.53 7.51 28.51
N THR A 89 -9.31 7.57 29.04
CA THR A 89 -9.05 7.54 30.49
C THR A 89 -9.69 8.73 31.20
N HIS A 90 -9.56 9.93 30.62
CA HIS A 90 -10.16 11.14 31.18
C HIS A 90 -11.68 11.04 31.25
N VAL A 91 -12.35 10.60 30.17
CA VAL A 91 -13.80 10.41 30.14
C VAL A 91 -14.23 9.33 31.13
N MET A 92 -13.49 8.22 31.23
CA MET A 92 -13.79 7.15 32.18
C MET A 92 -13.71 7.63 33.63
N ASN A 93 -12.69 8.43 33.97
CA ASN A 93 -12.56 9.01 35.31
C ASN A 93 -13.71 9.98 35.60
N LEU A 94 -14.05 10.85 34.65
CA LEU A 94 -15.16 11.79 34.78
C LEU A 94 -16.50 11.07 35.02
N LEU A 95 -16.79 10.02 34.26
CA LEU A 95 -18.03 9.24 34.42
C LEU A 95 -18.08 8.51 35.76
N ARG A 96 -16.95 8.00 36.26
CA ARG A 96 -16.84 7.39 37.59
C ARG A 96 -17.05 8.40 38.73
N GLU A 97 -16.59 9.64 38.57
CA GLU A 97 -16.83 10.70 39.55
C GLU A 97 -18.30 11.12 39.56
N GLN A 98 -18.90 11.30 38.39
CA GLN A 98 -20.31 11.65 38.27
C GLN A 98 -21.23 10.55 38.81
N SER A 99 -20.85 9.27 38.68
CA SER A 99 -21.68 8.17 39.19
C SER A 99 -21.85 8.20 40.72
N ARG A 100 -21.05 8.97 41.44
CA ARG A 100 -21.16 9.16 42.90
C ARG A 100 -22.25 10.15 43.30
N THR A 101 -22.57 11.11 42.43
CA THR A 101 -23.57 12.16 42.70
C THR A 101 -24.90 11.91 42.01
N ARG A 102 -24.91 11.06 40.98
CA ARG A 102 -26.12 10.57 40.30
C ARG A 102 -25.94 9.14 39.81
N PRO A 103 -26.98 8.29 39.81
CA PRO A 103 -26.87 6.96 39.22
C PRO A 103 -26.54 7.05 37.72
N ILE A 104 -25.47 6.39 37.28
CA ILE A 104 -25.10 6.22 35.87
C ILE A 104 -25.10 4.73 35.57
N SER A 105 -25.79 4.32 34.50
CA SER A 105 -25.81 2.92 34.10
C SER A 105 -24.47 2.52 33.49
N PRO A 106 -23.93 1.32 33.77
CA PRO A 106 -22.74 0.81 33.09
C PRO A 106 -22.86 0.85 31.55
N LYS A 107 -24.06 0.58 31.02
CA LYS A 107 -24.36 0.66 29.58
C LYS A 107 -24.21 2.06 28.98
N GLU A 108 -24.31 3.10 29.80
CA GLU A 108 -24.08 4.48 29.36
C GLU A 108 -22.59 4.79 29.23
N ILE A 109 -21.79 4.27 30.17
CA ILE A 109 -20.33 4.39 30.13
C ILE A 109 -19.79 3.68 28.88
N GLU A 110 -20.23 2.46 28.62
CA GLU A 110 -19.86 1.70 27.41
C GLU A 110 -20.23 2.44 26.13
N ARG A 111 -21.42 3.05 26.06
CA ARG A 111 -21.83 3.86 24.90
C ARG A 111 -20.93 5.07 24.69
N MET A 112 -20.54 5.78 25.74
CA MET A 112 -19.63 6.92 25.63
C MET A 112 -18.27 6.48 25.11
N VAL A 113 -17.69 5.41 25.66
CA VAL A 113 -16.41 4.85 25.21
C VAL A 113 -16.48 4.37 23.75
N SER A 114 -17.58 3.75 23.34
CA SER A 114 -17.82 3.35 21.95
C SER A 114 -17.84 4.55 20.98
N ILE A 115 -18.50 5.65 21.35
CA ILE A 115 -18.51 6.89 20.54
C ILE A 115 -17.10 7.45 20.37
N ILE A 116 -16.28 7.38 21.42
CA ILE A 116 -14.87 7.77 21.38
C ILE A 116 -14.13 6.92 20.37
N HIS A 117 -14.13 5.60 20.53
CA HIS A 117 -13.44 4.69 19.61
C HIS A 117 -13.91 4.85 18.15
N ARG A 118 -15.19 5.13 17.90
CA ARG A 118 -15.70 5.39 16.55
C ARG A 118 -15.11 6.68 15.95
N LYS A 119 -15.06 7.77 16.71
CA LYS A 119 -14.44 9.04 16.27
C LYS A 119 -12.95 8.87 16.01
N PHE A 120 -12.29 8.18 16.92
CA PHE A 120 -10.89 7.83 16.78
C PHE A 120 -10.70 7.00 15.49
N SER A 121 -11.42 5.90 15.28
CA SER A 121 -11.28 5.05 14.10
C SER A 121 -11.36 5.83 12.77
N SER A 122 -12.23 6.85 12.70
CA SER A 122 -12.32 7.74 11.54
C SER A 122 -11.04 8.54 11.28
N ILE A 123 -10.36 9.02 12.32
CA ILE A 123 -9.09 9.74 12.20
C ILE A 123 -7.97 8.78 11.80
N GLN A 124 -7.94 7.57 12.38
CA GLN A 124 -6.97 6.54 12.00
C GLN A 124 -7.11 6.14 10.53
N MET A 125 -8.35 6.03 10.03
CA MET A 125 -8.62 5.79 8.61
C MET A 125 -8.04 6.90 7.74
N GLN A 126 -8.21 8.18 8.12
CA GLN A 126 -7.65 9.32 7.39
C GLN A 126 -6.12 9.29 7.34
N LEU A 127 -5.48 8.95 8.46
CA LEU A 127 -4.01 8.79 8.52
C LEU A 127 -3.53 7.67 7.58
N LYS A 128 -4.21 6.52 7.60
CA LYS A 128 -3.85 5.40 6.71
C LYS A 128 -4.07 5.77 5.23
N GLN A 129 -5.16 6.49 4.94
CA GLN A 129 -5.47 6.95 3.59
C GLN A 129 -4.42 7.93 3.06
N SER A 130 -4.08 8.98 3.81
CA SER A 130 -3.06 9.96 3.40
C SER A 130 -1.69 9.31 3.21
N THR A 131 -1.36 8.31 4.04
CA THR A 131 -0.13 7.53 3.91
C THR A 131 -0.13 6.68 2.62
N CYS A 132 -1.24 6.00 2.32
CA CYS A 132 -1.40 5.24 1.07
C CYS A 132 -1.25 6.14 -0.16
N GLU A 133 -1.88 7.32 -0.13
CA GLU A 133 -1.79 8.32 -1.21
C GLU A 133 -0.34 8.81 -1.40
N ALA A 134 0.39 9.09 -0.31
CA ALA A 134 1.79 9.47 -0.37
C ALA A 134 2.67 8.38 -1.02
N VAL A 135 2.42 7.11 -0.69
CA VAL A 135 3.14 5.98 -1.31
C VAL A 135 2.79 5.84 -2.80
N MET A 136 1.52 5.98 -3.17
CA MET A 136 1.07 5.93 -4.56
C MET A 136 1.71 7.04 -5.41
N ILE A 137 1.77 8.27 -4.88
CA ILE A 137 2.46 9.39 -5.55
C ILE A 137 3.94 9.10 -5.71
N LEU A 138 4.60 8.57 -4.67
CA LEU A 138 6.01 8.20 -4.72
C LEU A 138 6.28 7.14 -5.78
N ARG A 139 5.43 6.09 -5.88
CA ARG A 139 5.52 5.06 -6.92
C ARG A 139 5.33 5.62 -8.31
N SER A 140 4.32 6.46 -8.52
CA SER A 140 4.05 7.07 -9.82
C SER A 140 5.25 7.89 -10.32
N ARG A 141 5.84 8.68 -9.41
CA ARG A 141 6.98 9.55 -9.72
C ARG A 141 8.26 8.79 -10.07
N PHE A 142 8.56 7.68 -9.38
CA PHE A 142 9.85 7.01 -9.49
C PHE A 142 9.80 5.69 -10.27
N LEU A 143 8.69 4.93 -10.21
CA LEU A 143 8.58 3.60 -10.79
C LEU A 143 7.76 3.59 -12.09
N ASP A 144 6.65 4.33 -12.15
CA ASP A 144 5.79 4.33 -13.35
C ASP A 144 6.34 5.26 -14.44
N ALA A 145 6.98 6.38 -14.07
CA ALA A 145 7.74 7.20 -15.01
C ALA A 145 8.85 6.40 -15.73
N ARG A 146 9.35 5.32 -15.11
CA ARG A 146 10.31 4.37 -15.71
C ARG A 146 9.67 3.33 -16.63
N ARG A 147 8.37 3.00 -16.47
CA ARG A 147 7.63 2.08 -17.36
C ARG A 147 7.17 2.77 -18.66
N LYS A 148 7.92 3.75 -19.17
CA LYS A 148 7.67 4.24 -20.53
C LYS A 148 7.83 3.07 -21.51
N ARG A 149 6.81 2.85 -22.34
CA ARG A 149 6.88 1.93 -23.50
C ARG A 149 8.11 2.32 -24.32
N ARG A 150 9.14 1.48 -24.30
CA ARG A 150 10.30 1.64 -25.17
C ARG A 150 9.94 1.04 -26.51
N ASN A 151 10.13 1.79 -27.59
CA ASN A 151 10.06 1.21 -28.93
C ASN A 151 11.16 0.16 -29.07
N PHE A 152 10.87 -0.92 -29.77
CA PHE A 152 11.93 -1.85 -30.16
C PHE A 152 12.98 -1.11 -30.97
N ASN A 153 14.24 -1.53 -30.83
CA ASN A 153 15.28 -0.98 -31.68
C ASN A 153 14.99 -1.34 -33.16
N LYS A 154 15.55 -0.58 -34.10
CA LYS A 154 15.28 -0.73 -35.53
C LYS A 154 15.58 -2.15 -36.02
N GLN A 155 16.69 -2.72 -35.54
CA GLN A 155 17.15 -4.06 -35.90
C GLN A 155 16.16 -5.16 -35.45
N ALA A 156 15.68 -5.09 -34.20
CA ALA A 156 14.67 -6.01 -33.68
C ALA A 156 13.36 -5.90 -34.47
N THR A 157 12.96 -4.68 -34.82
CA THR A 157 11.78 -4.43 -35.65
C THR A 157 11.95 -5.04 -37.04
N GLU A 158 13.13 -4.90 -37.66
CA GLU A 158 13.45 -5.50 -38.96
C GLU A 158 13.42 -7.03 -38.90
N ILE A 159 14.05 -7.64 -37.89
CA ILE A 159 14.07 -9.11 -37.71
C ILE A 159 12.65 -9.67 -37.52
N LEU A 160 11.82 -9.03 -36.69
CA LEU A 160 10.44 -9.48 -36.46
C LEU A 160 9.59 -9.32 -37.72
N ASN A 161 9.75 -8.22 -38.46
CA ASN A 161 9.06 -8.01 -39.73
C ASN A 161 9.51 -9.03 -40.80
N GLU A 162 10.80 -9.32 -40.89
CA GLU A 162 11.34 -10.32 -41.81
C GLU A 162 10.76 -11.70 -41.53
N TYR A 163 10.65 -12.10 -40.26
CA TYR A 163 9.99 -13.34 -39.87
C TYR A 163 8.52 -13.36 -40.32
N PHE A 164 7.78 -12.28 -40.04
CA PHE A 164 6.37 -12.16 -40.42
C PHE A 164 6.16 -12.28 -41.93
N TYR A 165 6.96 -11.57 -42.73
CA TYR A 165 6.82 -11.59 -44.19
C TYR A 165 7.30 -12.90 -44.83
N SER A 166 8.29 -13.59 -44.24
CA SER A 166 8.73 -14.92 -44.69
C SER A 166 7.76 -16.04 -44.30
N HIS A 167 6.89 -15.81 -43.31
CA HIS A 167 5.93 -16.79 -42.78
C HIS A 167 4.46 -16.33 -42.95
N LEU A 168 4.13 -15.64 -44.04
CA LEU A 168 2.75 -15.16 -44.30
C LEU A 168 1.68 -16.26 -44.26
N SER A 169 2.03 -17.49 -44.66
CA SER A 169 1.12 -18.65 -44.62
C SER A 169 0.91 -19.21 -43.21
N ASN A 170 1.88 -19.03 -42.31
CA ASN A 170 1.78 -19.44 -40.91
C ASN A 170 2.54 -18.44 -40.01
N PRO A 171 1.95 -17.27 -39.73
CA PRO A 171 2.66 -16.15 -39.11
C PRO A 171 2.92 -16.33 -37.60
N TYR A 172 2.37 -17.39 -37.00
CA TYR A 172 2.52 -17.67 -35.58
C TYR A 172 3.74 -18.58 -35.34
N PRO A 173 4.82 -18.04 -34.75
CA PRO A 173 6.01 -18.83 -34.44
C PRO A 173 5.71 -19.92 -33.40
N SER A 174 6.39 -21.05 -33.53
CA SER A 174 6.49 -22.05 -32.46
C SER A 174 7.22 -21.47 -31.24
N GLU A 175 7.11 -22.11 -30.08
CA GLU A 175 7.83 -21.68 -28.88
C GLU A 175 9.35 -21.60 -29.10
N GLU A 176 9.93 -22.58 -29.80
CA GLU A 176 11.35 -22.57 -30.18
C GLU A 176 11.70 -21.38 -31.09
N ALA A 177 10.84 -21.06 -32.07
CA ALA A 177 11.05 -19.91 -32.94
C ALA A 177 10.91 -18.57 -32.18
N LYS A 178 10.01 -18.48 -31.19
CA LYS A 178 9.91 -17.31 -30.31
C LYS A 178 11.17 -17.13 -29.47
N GLU A 179 11.72 -18.19 -28.91
CA GLU A 179 12.96 -18.16 -28.14
C GLU A 179 14.14 -17.65 -28.99
N GLU A 180 14.25 -18.11 -30.24
CA GLU A 180 15.26 -17.62 -31.17
C GLU A 180 15.08 -16.15 -31.53
N LEU A 181 13.86 -15.72 -31.86
CA LEU A 181 13.55 -14.34 -32.20
C LEU A 181 13.81 -13.41 -31.01
N ALA A 182 13.41 -13.82 -29.81
CA ALA A 182 13.69 -13.09 -28.57
C ALA A 182 15.20 -12.88 -28.38
N LYS A 183 15.99 -13.95 -28.58
CA LYS A 183 17.44 -13.91 -28.48
C LYS A 183 18.08 -13.01 -29.54
N LYS A 184 17.61 -13.09 -30.80
CA LYS A 184 18.11 -12.27 -31.93
C LYS A 184 17.76 -10.78 -31.76
N CYS A 185 16.59 -10.48 -31.22
CA CYS A 185 16.09 -9.12 -31.03
C CYS A 185 16.53 -8.49 -29.70
N GLY A 186 17.06 -9.28 -28.76
CA GLY A 186 17.41 -8.81 -27.42
C GLY A 186 16.19 -8.41 -26.58
N ILE A 187 15.06 -9.10 -26.79
CA ILE A 187 13.78 -8.89 -26.10
C ILE A 187 13.35 -10.17 -25.38
N THR A 188 12.33 -10.11 -24.52
CA THR A 188 11.82 -11.30 -23.84
C THR A 188 10.90 -12.11 -24.76
N VAL A 189 10.78 -13.41 -24.50
CA VAL A 189 9.86 -14.30 -25.25
C VAL A 189 8.41 -13.79 -25.20
N SER A 190 8.00 -13.21 -24.08
CA SER A 190 6.67 -12.59 -23.92
C SER A 190 6.49 -11.31 -24.75
N GLN A 191 7.56 -10.70 -25.25
CA GLN A 191 7.52 -9.51 -26.11
C GLN A 191 7.49 -9.86 -27.62
N VAL A 192 7.85 -11.09 -27.99
CA VAL A 192 7.77 -11.65 -29.36
C VAL A 192 6.35 -12.11 -29.66
#